data_AF-A0A7C1YGT8-F1
#
_entry.id   AF-A0A7C1YGT8-F1
#
_cell.length_a   1.000
_cell.length_b   1.000
_cell.length_c   1.000
_cell.angle_alpha   90.00
_cell.angle_beta   90.00
_cell.angle_gamma   90.00
#
_symmetry.space_group_name_H-M   'P 1'
#
loop_
_entity.id
_entity.type
_entity.pdbx_description
1 polymer ?
#
loop_
_entity_poly.entity_id
_entity_poly.type
_entity_poly.pdbx_seq_one_letter_code
_entity_poly.pdbx_strand_id
1 'polypeptide(L)'
;MRLFFIILVTTIFIPGAVGAQAPNNLDARILFATQCAACHGDDRLGRIGPALLPENLGRLPKDKAAATIAKGRPATQMPAFGEILSKDEIAALVELVYTPLPEMPTWGEAEIKASRVVHNSLASLPDKPQYKSDPLNLFTVVESGDHHVTILDGDT
;
A
#
# COMPACT_ATOMS: atom_id res chain seq x y z
N MET A 1 -9.69 52.51 -70.24
CA MET A 1 -9.59 52.74 -68.78
C MET A 1 -9.99 51.43 -68.09
N ARG A 2 -9.04 50.66 -67.56
CA ARG A 2 -9.28 49.28 -67.07
C ARG A 2 -9.80 49.33 -65.62
N LEU A 3 -11.02 48.85 -65.37
CA LEU A 3 -11.56 48.68 -64.01
C LEU A 3 -10.90 47.46 -63.34
N PHE A 4 -10.26 47.67 -62.20
CA PHE A 4 -9.78 46.61 -61.32
C PHE A 4 -10.86 46.30 -60.26
N PHE A 5 -11.39 45.09 -60.27
CA PHE A 5 -12.23 44.54 -59.19
C PHE A 5 -11.31 43.99 -58.10
N ILE A 6 -11.31 44.60 -56.91
CA ILE A 6 -10.59 44.08 -55.75
C ILE A 6 -11.55 43.16 -54.98
N ILE A 7 -11.29 41.85 -55.03
CA ILE A 7 -12.00 40.85 -54.22
C ILE A 7 -11.29 40.78 -52.86
N LEU A 8 -11.97 41.27 -51.82
CA LEU A 8 -11.51 41.19 -50.44
C LEU A 8 -11.86 39.80 -49.88
N VAL A 9 -10.88 38.89 -49.80
CA VAL A 9 -11.03 37.57 -49.18
C VAL A 9 -10.81 37.72 -47.68
N THR A 10 -11.88 37.73 -46.88
CA THR A 10 -11.82 37.65 -45.43
C THR A 10 -11.63 36.20 -45.00
N THR A 11 -10.41 35.83 -44.58
CA THR A 11 -10.12 34.57 -43.91
C THR A 11 -10.76 34.55 -42.52
N ILE A 12 -11.80 33.73 -42.35
CA ILE A 12 -12.39 33.40 -41.05
C ILE A 12 -11.44 32.45 -40.33
N PHE A 13 -10.82 32.93 -39.25
CA PHE A 13 -10.02 32.12 -38.35
C PHE A 13 -10.96 31.36 -37.42
N ILE A 14 -11.16 30.06 -37.66
CA ILE A 14 -11.89 29.19 -36.74
C ILE A 14 -10.94 28.86 -35.59
N PRO A 15 -11.20 29.28 -34.34
CA PRO A 15 -10.39 28.84 -33.21
C PRO A 15 -10.60 27.34 -33.07
N GLY A 16 -9.53 26.56 -33.27
CA GLY A 16 -9.54 25.14 -32.99
C GLY A 16 -9.99 24.92 -31.55
N ALA A 17 -10.98 24.06 -31.35
CA ALA A 17 -11.40 23.62 -30.04
C ALA A 17 -10.18 22.98 -29.34
N VAL A 18 -9.57 23.73 -28.43
CA VAL A 18 -8.64 23.18 -27.45
C VAL A 18 -9.49 22.26 -26.59
N GLY A 19 -9.37 20.95 -26.81
CA GLY A 19 -9.94 19.96 -25.89
C GLY A 19 -9.41 20.28 -24.50
N ALA A 20 -10.32 20.60 -23.58
CA ALA A 20 -9.96 20.73 -22.18
C ALA A 20 -9.51 19.33 -21.72
N GLN A 21 -8.20 19.10 -21.62
CA GLN A 21 -7.68 18.02 -20.79
C GLN A 21 -8.19 18.30 -19.38
N ALA A 22 -9.01 17.38 -18.85
CA ALA A 22 -9.34 17.39 -17.44
C ALA A 22 -8.03 17.44 -16.64
N PRO A 23 -7.95 18.22 -15.54
CA PRO A 23 -6.78 18.21 -14.69
C PRO A 23 -6.60 16.79 -14.15
N ASN A 24 -5.63 16.05 -14.68
CA ASN A 24 -5.13 14.82 -14.10
C ASN A 24 -4.49 15.20 -12.76
N ASN A 25 -5.31 15.33 -11.72
CA ASN A 25 -4.86 15.50 -10.35
C ASN A 25 -4.39 14.12 -9.84
N LEU A 26 -3.42 13.54 -10.54
CA LEU A 26 -2.74 12.28 -10.24
C LEU A 26 -1.75 12.53 -9.09
N ASP A 27 -2.26 12.97 -7.94
CA ASP A 27 -1.46 12.87 -6.72
C ASP A 27 -1.49 11.42 -6.26
N ALA A 28 -0.49 10.66 -6.71
CA ALA A 28 -0.32 9.26 -6.34
C ALA A 28 -0.28 9.07 -4.82
N ARG A 29 0.16 10.08 -4.04
CA ARG A 29 0.19 9.99 -2.57
C ARG A 29 -1.21 10.06 -1.98
N ILE A 30 -2.06 10.96 -2.47
CA ILE A 30 -3.47 11.03 -2.04
C ILE A 30 -4.19 9.73 -2.41
N LEU A 31 -3.95 9.24 -3.63
CA LEU A 31 -4.53 7.99 -4.08
C LEU A 31 -4.09 6.81 -3.22
N PHE A 32 -2.79 6.73 -2.93
CA PHE A 32 -2.22 5.71 -2.06
C PHE A 32 -2.79 5.77 -0.64
N ALA A 33 -2.88 6.98 -0.05
CA ALA A 33 -3.46 7.18 1.28
C ALA A 33 -4.92 6.70 1.34
N THR A 34 -5.68 6.92 0.26
CA THR A 34 -7.10 6.57 0.19
C THR A 34 -7.32 5.07 -0.05
N GLN A 35 -6.54 4.45 -0.94
CA GLN A 35 -6.81 3.09 -1.44
C GLN A 35 -5.90 2.02 -0.84
N CYS A 36 -4.70 2.38 -0.35
CA CYS A 36 -3.63 1.43 -0.06
C CYS A 36 -3.16 1.49 1.40
N ALA A 37 -3.09 2.68 1.99
CA ALA A 37 -2.43 2.91 3.29
C ALA A 37 -3.09 2.18 4.47
N ALA A 38 -4.39 1.91 4.41
CA ALA A 38 -5.08 1.14 5.45
C ALA A 38 -4.44 -0.24 5.71
N CYS A 39 -3.91 -0.87 4.66
CA CYS A 39 -3.22 -2.15 4.73
C CYS A 39 -1.69 -2.01 4.69
N HIS A 40 -1.16 -1.07 3.91
CA HIS A 40 0.29 -0.97 3.64
C HIS A 40 1.03 0.12 4.43
N GLY A 41 0.31 0.89 5.26
CA GLY A 41 0.84 2.04 6.00
C GLY A 41 1.04 3.27 5.11
N ASP A 42 0.78 4.47 5.63
CA ASP A 42 0.98 5.74 4.88
C ASP A 42 2.45 5.97 4.49
N ASP A 43 3.36 5.44 5.30
CA ASP A 43 4.81 5.42 5.10
C ASP A 43 5.28 4.29 4.17
N ARG A 44 4.37 3.42 3.72
CA ARG A 44 4.64 2.20 2.94
C ARG A 44 5.47 1.15 3.67
N LEU A 45 5.60 1.23 4.99
CA LEU A 45 6.38 0.29 5.82
C LEU A 45 5.59 -0.97 6.20
N GLY A 46 4.35 -1.10 5.72
CA GLY A 46 3.52 -2.27 5.96
C GLY A 46 2.72 -2.18 7.26
N ARG A 47 1.57 -2.85 7.26
CA ARG A 47 0.72 -3.04 8.44
C ARG A 47 0.12 -4.44 8.38
N ILE A 48 -1.06 -4.57 7.78
CA ILE A 48 -1.70 -5.85 7.48
C ILE A 48 -1.10 -6.43 6.19
N GLY A 49 -0.91 -5.57 5.20
CA GLY A 49 -0.18 -5.86 3.98
C GLY A 49 1.32 -5.61 4.13
N PRO A 50 2.16 -6.21 3.26
CA PRO A 50 3.60 -6.06 3.31
C PRO A 50 4.06 -4.62 3.02
N ALA A 51 5.27 -4.27 3.45
CA ALA A 51 5.88 -3.00 3.07
C ALA A 51 6.10 -2.89 1.55
N LEU A 52 5.78 -1.73 0.98
CA LEU A 52 5.82 -1.44 -0.45
C LEU A 52 6.99 -0.51 -0.78
N LEU A 53 8.18 -1.07 -0.65
CA LEU A 53 9.47 -0.42 -0.91
C LEU A 53 10.15 -1.05 -2.13
N PRO A 54 10.99 -0.30 -2.87
CA PRO A 54 11.72 -0.83 -4.03
C PRO A 54 12.52 -2.10 -3.72
N GLU A 55 13.12 -2.17 -2.54
CA GLU A 55 13.94 -3.30 -2.09
C GLU A 55 13.09 -4.56 -1.90
N ASN A 56 11.88 -4.41 -1.36
CA ASN A 56 10.92 -5.51 -1.19
C ASN A 56 10.31 -5.95 -2.51
N LEU A 57 10.14 -5.01 -3.44
CA LEU A 57 9.55 -5.23 -4.75
C LEU A 57 10.58 -5.62 -5.81
N GLY A 58 11.87 -5.72 -5.50
CA GLY A 58 12.94 -5.88 -6.50
C GLY A 58 12.83 -7.10 -7.41
N ARG A 59 12.06 -8.13 -7.03
CA ARG A 59 11.76 -9.32 -7.86
C ARG A 59 10.43 -9.24 -8.61
N LEU A 60 9.62 -8.23 -8.34
CA LEU A 60 8.36 -7.97 -9.00
C LEU A 60 8.62 -6.91 -10.08
N PRO A 61 8.38 -7.22 -11.36
CA PRO A 61 8.43 -6.21 -12.41
C PRO A 61 7.26 -5.21 -12.30
N LYS A 62 7.45 -3.97 -12.76
CA LYS A 62 6.42 -2.90 -12.70
C LYS A 62 5.11 -3.28 -13.41
N ASP A 63 5.16 -3.97 -14.55
CA ASP A 63 3.97 -4.46 -15.26
C ASP A 63 3.19 -5.51 -14.44
N LYS A 64 3.90 -6.38 -13.72
CA LYS A 64 3.30 -7.34 -12.79
C LYS A 64 2.74 -6.65 -11.56
N ALA A 65 3.38 -5.58 -11.07
CA ALA A 65 2.82 -4.75 -10.01
C ALA A 65 1.53 -4.06 -10.44
N ALA A 66 1.49 -3.47 -11.64
CA ALA A 66 0.27 -2.90 -12.22
C ALA A 66 -0.84 -3.94 -12.35
N ALA A 67 -0.52 -5.14 -12.85
CA ALA A 67 -1.49 -6.25 -12.92
C ALA A 67 -1.98 -6.69 -11.54
N THR A 68 -1.10 -6.66 -10.53
CA THR A 68 -1.43 -6.98 -9.14
C THR A 68 -2.40 -5.96 -8.53
N ILE A 69 -2.19 -4.67 -8.77
CA ILE A 69 -3.11 -3.61 -8.34
C ILE A 69 -4.46 -3.77 -9.06
N ALA A 70 -4.43 -3.98 -10.38
CA ALA A 70 -5.65 -4.12 -11.17
C ALA A 70 -6.50 -5.34 -10.77
N LYS A 71 -5.86 -6.49 -10.52
CA LYS A 71 -6.53 -7.78 -10.32
C LYS A 71 -6.61 -8.24 -8.87
N GLY A 72 -5.97 -7.52 -7.96
CA GLY A 72 -5.79 -7.95 -6.58
C GLY A 72 -4.89 -9.19 -6.49
N ARG A 73 -4.88 -9.83 -5.32
CA ARG A 73 -4.12 -11.07 -5.10
C ARG A 73 -5.03 -12.17 -4.54
N PRO A 74 -5.23 -13.28 -5.29
CA PRO A 74 -6.00 -14.43 -4.83
C PRO A 74 -5.48 -14.98 -3.50
N ALA A 75 -6.38 -15.47 -2.66
CA ALA A 75 -6.09 -15.99 -1.33
C ALA A 75 -5.39 -14.98 -0.39
N THR A 76 -5.62 -13.69 -0.62
CA THR A 76 -5.19 -12.62 0.29
C THR A 76 -6.31 -11.59 0.45
N GLN A 77 -6.14 -10.67 1.40
CA GLN A 77 -7.05 -9.55 1.60
C GLN A 77 -6.82 -8.38 0.64
N MET A 78 -5.90 -8.48 -0.34
CA MET A 78 -5.63 -7.41 -1.29
C MET A 78 -6.69 -7.40 -2.42
N PRO A 79 -7.59 -6.41 -2.47
CA PRO A 79 -8.69 -6.38 -3.43
C PRO A 79 -8.22 -5.99 -4.83
N ALA A 80 -9.09 -6.22 -5.83
CA ALA A 80 -8.88 -5.76 -7.19
C ALA A 80 -9.33 -4.30 -7.35
N PHE A 81 -8.48 -3.45 -7.92
CA PHE A 81 -8.78 -2.03 -8.12
C PHE A 81 -9.06 -1.66 -9.58
N GLY A 82 -9.01 -2.61 -10.52
CA GLY A 82 -9.12 -2.33 -11.96
C GLY A 82 -10.45 -1.74 -12.42
N GLU A 83 -11.52 -1.87 -11.62
CA GLU A 83 -12.84 -1.28 -11.89
C GLU A 83 -13.02 0.11 -11.25
N ILE A 84 -12.10 0.50 -10.36
CA ILE A 84 -12.19 1.74 -9.57
C ILE A 84 -11.11 2.73 -9.98
N LEU A 85 -9.93 2.23 -10.38
CA LEU A 85 -8.78 3.03 -10.79
C LEU A 85 -8.55 2.93 -12.28
N SER A 86 -8.32 4.07 -12.91
CA SER A 86 -7.86 4.16 -14.29
C SER A 86 -6.44 3.59 -14.46
N LYS A 87 -6.07 3.31 -15.71
CA LYS A 87 -4.71 2.82 -16.02
C LYS A 87 -3.63 3.81 -15.61
N ASP A 88 -3.88 5.11 -15.75
CA ASP A 88 -2.93 6.17 -15.40
C ASP A 88 -2.76 6.28 -13.88
N GLU A 89 -3.85 6.13 -13.11
CA GLU A 89 -3.81 6.06 -11.64
C GLU A 89 -3.03 4.85 -11.14
N ILE A 90 -3.25 3.67 -11.74
CA ILE A 90 -2.50 2.46 -11.41
C ILE A 90 -1.01 2.64 -11.74
N ALA A 91 -0.69 3.23 -12.91
CA ALA A 91 0.68 3.52 -13.28
C ALA A 91 1.34 4.49 -12.28
N ALA A 92 0.62 5.53 -11.85
CA ALA A 92 1.10 6.48 -10.85
C ALA A 92 1.37 5.82 -9.48
N LEU A 93 0.50 4.90 -9.04
CA LEU A 93 0.71 4.11 -7.83
C LEU A 93 1.94 3.20 -7.96
N VAL A 94 2.13 2.56 -9.12
CA VAL A 94 3.32 1.75 -9.39
C VAL A 94 4.57 2.63 -9.30
N GLU A 95 4.62 3.77 -9.98
CA GLU A 95 5.79 4.66 -9.88
C GLU A 95 6.06 5.11 -8.44
N LEU A 96 5.01 5.41 -7.67
CA LEU A 96 5.15 5.76 -6.26
C LEU A 96 5.79 4.64 -5.45
N VAL A 97 5.31 3.39 -5.53
CA VAL A 97 5.81 2.29 -4.69
C VAL A 97 7.24 1.85 -5.06
N TYR A 98 7.69 2.14 -6.29
CA TYR A 98 9.10 1.93 -6.71
C TYR A 98 9.99 3.16 -6.47
N THR A 99 9.48 4.23 -5.88
CA THR A 99 10.29 5.36 -5.44
C THR A 99 10.84 5.08 -4.03
N PRO A 100 12.17 5.18 -3.79
CA PRO A 100 12.76 5.05 -2.47
C PRO A 100 12.17 6.04 -1.46
N LEU A 101 12.15 5.69 -0.18
CA LEU A 101 11.84 6.66 0.86
C LEU A 101 12.98 7.68 0.99
N PRO A 102 12.68 8.95 1.32
CA PRO A 102 13.72 9.97 1.53
C PRO A 102 14.64 9.59 2.69
N GLU A 103 14.10 8.90 3.69
CA GLU A 103 14.83 8.38 4.84
C GLU A 103 14.20 7.07 5.28
N MET A 104 15.03 6.06 5.56
CA MET A 104 14.60 4.79 6.12
C MET A 104 14.67 4.86 7.65
N PRO A 105 13.68 4.36 8.40
CA PRO A 105 13.77 4.31 9.85
C PRO A 105 14.98 3.52 10.32
N THR A 106 15.66 4.01 11.34
CA THR A 106 16.74 3.28 12.02
C THR A 106 16.14 2.25 12.97
N TRP A 107 16.70 1.04 12.99
CA TRP A 107 16.35 0.01 13.96
C TRP A 107 17.61 -0.70 14.47
N GLY A 108 18.29 -0.05 15.40
CA GLY A 108 19.51 -0.51 16.04
C GLY A 108 19.33 -0.86 17.51
N GLU A 109 20.44 -1.02 18.22
CA GLU A 109 20.44 -1.38 19.63
C GLU A 109 19.68 -0.38 20.51
N ALA A 110 19.76 0.91 20.19
CA ALA A 110 19.08 1.96 20.93
C ALA A 110 17.55 1.81 20.84
N GLU A 111 17.00 1.60 19.65
CA GLU A 111 15.56 1.42 19.43
C GLU A 111 15.05 0.10 20.03
N ILE A 112 15.83 -0.98 19.93
CA ILE A 112 15.54 -2.26 20.58
C ILE A 112 15.45 -2.10 22.10
N LYS A 113 16.40 -1.37 22.71
CA LYS A 113 16.38 -1.11 24.15
C LYS A 113 15.21 -0.21 24.55
N ALA A 114 14.93 0.83 23.76
CA ALA A 114 13.83 1.76 24.01
C ALA A 114 12.45 1.08 23.92
N SER A 115 12.29 0.10 23.03
CA SER A 115 11.03 -0.64 22.85
C SER A 115 10.86 -1.81 23.81
N ARG A 116 11.90 -2.18 24.59
CA ARG A 116 11.85 -3.34 25.48
C ARG A 116 10.98 -3.06 26.71
N VAL A 117 9.87 -3.79 26.81
CA VAL A 117 9.00 -3.81 27.99
C VAL A 117 9.14 -5.15 28.71
N VAL A 118 9.36 -5.13 30.02
CA VAL A 118 9.37 -6.32 30.88
C VAL A 118 8.13 -6.30 31.76
N HIS A 119 7.11 -7.07 31.39
CA HIS A 119 5.85 -7.11 32.14
C HIS A 119 5.99 -7.82 33.49
N ASN A 120 6.80 -8.88 33.56
CA ASN A 120 7.08 -9.63 34.79
C ASN A 120 8.58 -9.89 34.91
N SER A 121 9.12 -9.70 36.11
CA SER A 121 10.53 -10.03 36.38
C SER A 121 10.72 -11.55 36.41
N LEU A 122 11.90 -12.03 36.01
CA LEU A 122 12.18 -13.47 36.06
C LEU A 122 12.09 -14.00 37.51
N ALA A 123 12.53 -13.21 38.48
CA ALA A 123 12.50 -13.56 39.91
C ALA A 123 11.08 -13.68 40.49
N SER A 124 10.05 -13.11 39.83
CA SER A 124 8.66 -13.21 40.27
C SER A 124 7.89 -14.38 39.64
N LEU A 125 8.50 -15.12 38.71
CA LEU A 125 7.83 -16.25 38.05
C LEU A 125 7.97 -17.54 38.87
N PRO A 126 6.95 -18.42 38.86
CA PRO A 126 7.01 -19.70 39.55
C PRO A 126 7.92 -20.71 38.84
N ASP A 127 8.60 -21.57 39.61
CA ASP A 127 9.50 -22.61 39.08
C ASP A 127 8.77 -23.83 38.47
N LYS A 128 7.44 -23.87 38.55
CA LYS A 128 6.61 -24.99 38.07
C LYS A 128 5.38 -24.48 37.32
N PRO A 129 4.90 -25.21 36.30
CA PRO A 129 3.64 -24.89 35.61
C PRO A 129 2.49 -24.73 36.60
N GLN A 130 1.67 -23.69 36.39
CA GLN A 130 0.52 -23.39 37.25
C GLN A 130 -0.79 -24.02 36.74
N TYR A 131 -0.83 -24.40 35.46
CA TYR A 131 -1.98 -25.02 34.81
C TYR A 131 -1.79 -26.52 34.66
N LYS A 132 -2.91 -27.25 34.57
CA LYS A 132 -2.92 -28.73 34.47
C LYS A 132 -2.86 -29.25 33.03
N SER A 133 -3.17 -28.41 32.06
CA SER A 133 -3.13 -28.75 30.63
C SER A 133 -1.75 -29.23 30.21
N ASP A 134 -1.71 -30.21 29.30
CA ASP A 134 -0.45 -30.69 28.75
C ASP A 134 0.17 -29.60 27.85
N PRO A 135 1.35 -29.04 28.20
CA PRO A 135 1.98 -28.00 27.39
C PRO A 135 2.37 -28.50 25.97
N LEU A 136 2.47 -29.81 25.77
CA LEU A 136 2.74 -30.41 24.45
C LEU A 136 1.47 -30.62 23.62
N ASN A 137 0.29 -30.41 24.20
CA ASN A 137 -1.01 -30.54 23.53
C ASN A 137 -1.81 -29.22 23.57
N LEU A 138 -1.14 -28.07 23.51
CA LEU A 138 -1.79 -26.77 23.41
C LEU A 138 -1.87 -26.30 21.96
N PHE A 139 -3.02 -25.72 21.59
CA PHE A 139 -3.22 -25.08 20.31
C PHE A 139 -3.22 -23.56 20.49
N THR A 140 -2.36 -22.88 19.73
CA THR A 140 -2.32 -21.41 19.67
C THR A 140 -3.12 -20.95 18.46
N VAL A 141 -4.30 -20.39 18.69
CA VAL A 141 -5.19 -19.87 17.65
C VAL A 141 -4.96 -18.37 17.51
N VAL A 142 -4.49 -17.93 16.34
CA VAL A 142 -4.31 -16.52 16.03
C VAL A 142 -5.61 -15.96 15.46
N GLU A 143 -6.19 -15.01 16.17
CA GLU A 143 -7.44 -14.36 15.76
C GLU A 143 -7.09 -13.18 14.85
N SER A 144 -7.29 -13.39 13.55
CA SER A 144 -6.98 -12.38 12.55
C SER A 144 -8.01 -11.25 12.60
N GLY A 145 -7.58 -10.03 12.94
CA GLY A 145 -8.39 -8.81 12.84
C GLY A 145 -8.55 -8.02 14.14
N ASP A 146 -8.21 -8.59 15.30
CA ASP A 146 -8.35 -7.93 16.60
C ASP A 146 -7.08 -7.97 17.48
N HIS A 147 -5.99 -8.54 16.95
CA HIS A 147 -4.69 -8.69 17.62
C HIS A 147 -4.70 -9.60 18.85
N HIS A 148 -5.58 -10.62 18.88
CA HIS A 148 -5.61 -11.60 19.95
C HIS A 148 -5.05 -12.96 19.55
N VAL A 149 -4.67 -13.70 20.58
CA VAL A 149 -4.29 -15.10 20.49
C VAL A 149 -5.03 -15.85 21.59
N THR A 150 -5.69 -16.94 21.19
CA THR A 150 -6.39 -17.83 22.11
C THR A 150 -5.56 -19.11 22.29
N ILE A 151 -5.37 -19.53 23.53
CA ILE A 151 -4.69 -20.78 23.88
C ILE A 151 -5.77 -21.82 24.21
N LEU A 152 -5.88 -22.85 23.40
CA LEU A 152 -6.83 -23.96 23.57
C LEU A 152 -6.12 -25.20 24.10
N ASP A 153 -6.78 -25.90 25.03
CA ASP A 153 -6.37 -27.21 25.50
C ASP A 153 -6.77 -28.26 24.47
N GLY A 154 -5.82 -29.08 24.01
CA GLY A 154 -6.08 -30.11 23.01
C GLY A 154 -6.88 -31.30 23.51
N ASP A 155 -7.03 -31.44 24.84
CA ASP A 155 -7.79 -32.52 25.46
C ASP A 155 -9.29 -32.21 25.61
N THR A 156 -9.71 -30.95 25.45
CA THR A 156 -11.11 -30.48 25.65
C THR A 156 -11.56 -29.47 24.61
#